data_AF-A0A837IBS1-F1
#
_entry.id   AF-A0A837IBS1-F1
#
_cell.length_a   1.000
_cell.length_b   1.000
_cell.length_c   1.000
_cell.angle_alpha   90.00
_cell.angle_beta   90.00
_cell.angle_gamma   90.00
#
_symmetry.space_group_name_H-M   'P 1'
#
loop_
_entity.id
_entity.type
_entity.pdbx_description
1 polymer ?
#
loop_
_entity_poly.entity_id
_entity_poly.type
_entity_poly.pdbx_seq_one_letter_code
_entity_poly.pdbx_strand_id
1 'polypeptide(L)'
;PEKDSVSKFGIVANKIAALVRIQMDSKAAFDELIPKLPNPMPTGLSARVQELTSSAKIIDDKIYLLASNLNLAEAVAESTTAIFFDSRIEKLVEIRTLQLDWINRLIDIDINYVQLQN
;
A
#
# COMPACT_ATOMS: atom_id res chain seq x y z
N PRO A 1 -14.31 -11.68 -26.60
CA PRO A 1 -13.97 -10.32 -26.14
C PRO A 1 -14.39 -10.08 -24.67
N GLU A 2 -15.69 -10.19 -24.36
CA GLU A 2 -16.23 -10.00 -23.00
C GLU A 2 -15.67 -10.96 -21.93
N LYS A 3 -15.49 -12.25 -22.25
CA LYS A 3 -14.96 -13.23 -21.29
C LYS A 3 -13.51 -12.90 -20.87
N ASP A 4 -12.74 -12.25 -21.74
CA ASP A 4 -11.35 -11.86 -21.47
C ASP A 4 -11.29 -10.56 -20.63
N SER A 5 -12.16 -9.59 -20.90
CA SER A 5 -12.25 -8.36 -20.09
C SER A 5 -12.70 -8.65 -18.67
N VAL A 6 -13.77 -9.43 -18.47
CA VAL A 6 -14.26 -9.83 -17.13
C VAL A 6 -13.17 -10.54 -16.32
N SER A 7 -12.39 -11.43 -16.96
CA SER A 7 -11.25 -12.10 -16.32
C SER A 7 -10.17 -11.12 -15.87
N LYS A 8 -9.80 -10.16 -16.72
CA LYS A 8 -8.78 -9.16 -16.41
C LYS A 8 -9.23 -8.18 -15.32
N PHE A 9 -10.50 -7.77 -15.30
CA PHE A 9 -11.07 -6.96 -14.22
C PHE A 9 -11.00 -7.69 -12.88
N GLY A 10 -11.38 -8.97 -12.86
CA GLY A 10 -11.24 -9.82 -11.67
C GLY A 10 -9.79 -9.92 -11.18
N ILE A 11 -8.82 -10.02 -12.09
CA ILE A 11 -7.38 -10.02 -11.75
C ILE A 11 -6.97 -8.69 -11.10
N VAL A 12 -7.37 -7.55 -11.67
CA VAL A 12 -7.02 -6.23 -11.10
C VAL A 12 -7.67 -6.04 -9.73
N ALA A 13 -8.95 -6.39 -9.58
CA ALA A 13 -9.66 -6.31 -8.31
C ALA A 13 -8.98 -7.16 -7.22
N ASN A 14 -8.60 -8.41 -7.55
CA ASN A 14 -7.87 -9.28 -6.63
C ASN A 14 -6.51 -8.69 -6.24
N LYS A 15 -5.79 -8.07 -7.19
CA LYS A 15 -4.50 -7.42 -6.89
C LYS A 15 -4.68 -6.22 -5.97
N ILE A 16 -5.72 -5.41 -6.15
CA ILE A 16 -6.02 -4.30 -5.23
C ILE A 16 -6.39 -4.81 -3.84
N ALA A 17 -7.23 -5.84 -3.75
CA ALA A 17 -7.57 -6.45 -2.47
C ALA A 17 -6.30 -6.94 -1.74
N ALA A 18 -5.33 -7.50 -2.47
CA ALA A 18 -4.03 -7.86 -1.90
C ALA A 18 -3.24 -6.63 -1.41
N LEU A 19 -3.19 -5.53 -2.17
CA LEU A 19 -2.53 -4.29 -1.72
C LEU A 19 -3.19 -3.72 -0.45
N VAL A 20 -4.53 -3.69 -0.40
CA VAL A 20 -5.29 -3.27 0.79
C VAL A 20 -4.91 -4.13 1.99
N ARG A 21 -4.90 -5.45 1.83
CA ARG A 21 -4.54 -6.36 2.91
C ARG A 21 -3.12 -6.14 3.41
N ILE A 22 -2.15 -6.04 2.50
CA ILE A 22 -0.74 -5.75 2.86
C ILE A 22 -0.67 -4.45 3.67
N GLN A 23 -1.40 -3.42 3.24
CA GLN A 23 -1.40 -2.12 3.91
C GLN A 23 -1.99 -2.19 5.33
N MET A 24 -3.09 -2.92 5.49
CA MET A 24 -3.71 -3.15 6.80
C MET A 24 -2.79 -3.93 7.74
N ASP A 25 -2.20 -5.02 7.26
CA ASP A 25 -1.30 -5.87 8.04
C ASP A 25 -0.04 -5.07 8.45
N SER A 26 0.49 -4.26 7.52
CA SER A 26 1.64 -3.38 7.75
C SER A 26 1.34 -2.28 8.77
N LYS A 27 0.14 -1.70 8.71
CA LYS A 27 -0.32 -0.72 9.71
C LYS A 27 -0.45 -1.35 11.09
N ALA A 28 -1.04 -2.55 11.19
CA ALA A 28 -1.17 -3.25 12.47
C ALA A 28 0.21 -3.50 13.10
N ALA A 29 1.19 -3.93 12.30
CA ALA A 29 2.56 -4.11 12.76
C ALA A 29 3.20 -2.81 13.26
N PHE A 30 2.99 -1.69 12.57
CA PHE A 30 3.48 -0.39 13.02
C PHE A 30 2.81 0.06 14.32
N ASP A 31 1.49 -0.06 14.42
CA ASP A 31 0.74 0.30 15.63
C ASP A 31 1.20 -0.55 16.84
N GLU A 32 1.54 -1.83 16.64
CA GLU A 32 2.13 -2.71 17.67
C GLU A 32 3.57 -2.32 18.04
N LEU A 33 4.33 -1.80 17.09
CA LEU A 33 5.73 -1.42 17.27
C LEU A 33 5.90 -0.11 18.04
N ILE A 34 5.02 0.89 17.81
CA ILE A 34 5.10 2.22 18.45
C ILE A 34 5.32 2.17 19.97
N PRO A 35 4.55 1.40 20.78
CA PRO A 35 4.75 1.36 22.23
C PRO A 35 6.05 0.69 22.67
N LYS A 36 6.76 0.00 21.77
CA LYS A 36 8.04 -0.66 22.04
C LYS A 36 9.24 0.23 21.70
N LEU A 37 9.00 1.42 21.15
CA LEU A 37 10.04 2.39 20.84
C LEU A 37 10.51 3.17 22.09
N PRO A 38 11.73 3.74 22.08
CA PRO A 38 12.26 4.51 23.19
C PRO A 38 11.35 5.69 23.52
N ASN A 39 11.10 5.93 24.81
CA ASN A 39 10.33 7.08 25.27
C ASN A 39 11.14 7.85 26.35
N PRO A 40 11.59 9.09 26.08
CA PRO A 40 11.31 9.90 24.88
C PRO A 40 12.04 9.40 23.62
N MET A 41 11.36 9.50 22.46
CA MET A 41 11.96 9.13 21.18
C MET A 41 13.07 10.12 20.80
N PRO A 42 14.26 9.65 20.38
CA PRO A 42 15.29 10.50 19.78
C PRO A 42 14.74 11.23 18.54
N THR A 43 15.17 12.48 18.31
CA THR A 43 14.67 13.33 17.22
C THR A 43 14.74 12.64 15.85
N GLY A 44 15.84 11.93 15.56
CA GLY A 44 16.00 11.21 14.30
C GLY A 44 14.98 10.06 14.13
N LEU A 45 14.66 9.34 15.21
CA LEU A 45 13.64 8.30 15.19
C LEU A 45 12.24 8.90 15.05
N SER A 46 11.94 9.98 15.78
CA SER A 46 10.66 10.68 15.66
C SER A 46 10.40 11.17 14.23
N ALA A 47 11.42 11.71 13.55
CA ALA A 47 11.30 12.12 12.15
C ALA A 47 10.99 10.94 11.22
N ARG A 48 11.71 9.82 11.38
CA ARG A 48 11.46 8.59 10.60
C ARG A 48 10.06 8.04 10.80
N VAL A 49 9.56 8.01 12.04
CA VAL A 49 8.19 7.57 12.38
C VAL A 49 7.15 8.49 11.72
N GLN A 50 7.39 9.80 11.71
CA GLN A 50 6.50 10.76 11.05
C GLN A 50 6.51 10.60 9.51
N GLU A 51 7.67 10.36 8.91
CA GLU A 51 7.81 10.05 7.48
C GLU A 51 7.10 8.74 7.10
N LEU A 52 7.23 7.70 7.91
CA LEU A 52 6.49 6.43 7.75
C LEU A 52 4.98 6.66 7.82
N THR A 53 4.51 7.44 8.80
CA THR A 53 3.08 7.78 8.92
C THR A 53 2.59 8.54 7.67
N SER A 54 3.36 9.52 7.21
CA SER A 54 3.00 10.32 6.03
C SER A 54 3.00 9.50 4.75
N SER A 55 3.97 8.60 4.59
CA SER A 55 4.05 7.71 3.43
C SER A 55 2.99 6.61 3.44
N ALA A 56 2.57 6.10 4.61
CA ALA A 56 1.43 5.20 4.73
C ALA A 56 0.16 5.84 4.17
N LYS A 57 -0.11 7.10 4.53
CA LYS A 57 -1.26 7.85 4.00
C LYS A 57 -1.21 8.00 2.48
N ILE A 58 -0.04 8.30 1.92
CA ILE A 58 0.13 8.39 0.45
C ILE A 58 -0.19 7.06 -0.23
N ILE A 59 0.19 5.93 0.38
CA ILE A 59 -0.13 4.60 -0.15
C ILE A 59 -1.64 4.35 -0.08
N ASP A 60 -2.28 4.65 1.06
CA ASP A 60 -3.73 4.52 1.25
C ASP A 60 -4.50 5.32 0.19
N ASP A 61 -4.13 6.58 -0.02
CA ASP A 61 -4.75 7.47 -1.01
C ASP A 61 -4.61 6.92 -2.44
N LYS A 62 -3.45 6.34 -2.79
CA LYS A 62 -3.23 5.72 -4.10
C LYS A 62 -4.06 4.45 -4.29
N ILE A 63 -4.16 3.60 -3.27
CA ILE A 63 -5.01 2.41 -3.29
C ILE A 63 -6.48 2.81 -3.46
N TYR A 64 -6.94 3.80 -2.68
CA TYR A 64 -8.30 4.31 -2.75
C TYR A 64 -8.63 4.88 -4.14
N LEU A 65 -7.75 5.70 -4.71
CA LEU A 65 -7.92 6.25 -6.05
C LEU A 65 -7.97 5.14 -7.11
N LEU A 66 -7.11 4.13 -7.01
CA LEU A 66 -7.09 3.01 -7.95
C LEU A 66 -8.37 2.17 -7.86
N ALA A 67 -8.85 1.90 -6.65
CA ALA A 67 -10.10 1.17 -6.40
C ALA A 67 -11.33 1.94 -6.90
N SER A 68 -11.41 3.24 -6.60
CA SER A 68 -12.52 4.10 -7.03
C SER A 68 -12.62 4.18 -8.56
N ASN A 69 -11.48 4.16 -9.25
CA ASN A 69 -11.40 4.19 -10.70
C ASN A 69 -11.77 2.86 -11.39
N LEU A 70 -11.84 1.74 -10.67
CA LEU A 70 -12.36 0.48 -11.22
C LEU A 70 -13.87 0.49 -11.37
N ASN A 71 -14.58 1.05 -10.39
CA ASN A 71 -16.03 1.21 -10.45
C ASN A 71 -16.47 2.10 -11.63
N LEU A 72 -15.63 3.05 -12.04
CA LEU A 72 -15.85 3.90 -13.21
C LEU A 72 -15.57 3.20 -14.55
N ALA A 73 -14.76 2.14 -14.55
CA ALA A 73 -14.33 1.45 -15.76
C ALA A 73 -15.31 0.38 -16.25
N GLU A 74 -16.14 -0.19 -15.37
CA GLU A 74 -17.30 -0.99 -15.77
C GLU A 74 -18.32 -0.15 -16.57
N ALA A 75 -18.31 1.19 -16.41
CA ALA A 75 -19.25 2.10 -17.05
C ALA A 75 -18.82 2.63 -18.44
N VAL A 76 -17.55 2.44 -18.86
CA VAL A 76 -17.02 3.01 -20.11
C VAL A 76 -16.50 1.90 -21.03
N ALA A 77 -17.24 1.68 -22.12
CA ALA A 77 -17.19 0.52 -23.01
C ALA A 77 -15.83 0.19 -23.67
N GLU A 78 -15.56 -1.12 -23.68
CA GLU A 78 -14.91 -2.04 -24.64
C GLU A 78 -13.87 -1.64 -25.73
N SER A 79 -13.62 -0.37 -26.07
CA SER A 79 -12.71 -0.06 -27.19
C SER A 79 -11.24 0.18 -26.81
N THR A 80 -10.92 0.29 -25.51
CA THR A 80 -9.56 0.68 -25.03
C THR A 80 -9.05 -0.19 -23.89
N THR A 81 -9.57 -1.40 -23.79
CA THR A 81 -9.34 -2.36 -22.71
C THR A 81 -7.85 -2.60 -22.40
N ALA A 82 -6.98 -2.69 -23.41
CA ALA A 82 -5.55 -2.90 -23.21
C ALA A 82 -4.85 -1.71 -22.53
N ILE A 83 -5.01 -0.48 -23.06
CA ILE A 83 -4.44 0.74 -22.48
C ILE A 83 -4.97 0.96 -21.06
N PHE A 84 -6.26 0.69 -20.86
CA PHE A 84 -6.86 0.72 -19.53
C PHE A 84 -6.14 -0.26 -18.58
N PHE A 85 -6.00 -1.53 -18.97
CA PHE A 85 -5.36 -2.54 -18.13
C PHE A 85 -3.88 -2.22 -17.85
N ASP A 86 -3.10 -1.87 -18.86
CA ASP A 86 -1.67 -1.58 -18.71
C ASP A 86 -1.45 -0.43 -17.71
N SER A 87 -2.24 0.64 -17.82
CA SER A 87 -2.16 1.76 -16.87
C SER A 87 -2.48 1.35 -15.42
N ARG A 88 -3.36 0.37 -15.21
CA ARG A 88 -3.71 -0.13 -13.87
C ARG A 88 -2.63 -1.07 -13.35
N ILE A 89 -2.02 -1.89 -14.21
CA ILE A 89 -0.88 -2.71 -13.84
C ILE A 89 0.31 -1.83 -13.40
N GLU A 90 0.61 -0.76 -14.14
CA GLU A 90 1.65 0.19 -13.75
C GLU A 90 1.39 0.81 -12.38
N LYS A 91 0.16 1.24 -12.11
CA LYS A 91 -0.23 1.78 -10.80
C LYS A 91 -0.15 0.75 -9.68
N LEU A 92 -0.52 -0.51 -9.96
CA LEU A 92 -0.36 -1.61 -9.00
C LEU A 92 1.12 -1.84 -8.66
N VAL A 93 2.01 -1.79 -9.65
CA VAL A 93 3.46 -1.93 -9.45
C VAL A 93 4.00 -0.74 -8.66
N GLU A 94 3.61 0.49 -8.99
CA GLU A 94 3.98 1.70 -8.26
C GLU A 94 3.62 1.60 -6.77
N ILE A 95 2.37 1.25 -6.46
CA ILE A 95 1.90 1.09 -5.08
C ILE A 95 2.68 -0.03 -4.37
N ARG A 96 2.90 -1.17 -5.03
CA ARG A 96 3.64 -2.27 -4.44
C ARG A 96 5.08 -1.89 -4.10
N THR A 97 5.75 -1.13 -4.96
CA THR A 97 7.10 -0.62 -4.69
C THR A 97 7.11 0.28 -3.45
N LEU A 98 6.13 1.17 -3.32
CA LEU A 98 5.99 2.03 -2.13
C LEU A 98 5.73 1.20 -0.87
N GLN A 99 4.87 0.17 -0.94
CA GLN A 99 4.63 -0.72 0.19
C GLN A 99 5.88 -1.48 0.61
N LEU A 100 6.67 -2.00 -0.34
CA LEU A 100 7.92 -2.70 -0.03
C LEU A 100 8.93 -1.78 0.66
N ASP A 101 9.10 -0.57 0.13
CA ASP A 101 9.96 0.44 0.75
C ASP A 101 9.47 0.85 2.14
N TRP A 102 8.15 0.98 2.33
CA TRP A 102 7.55 1.25 3.63
C TRP A 102 7.81 0.11 4.63
N ILE A 103 7.58 -1.14 4.23
CA ILE A 103 7.81 -2.33 5.05
C ILE A 103 9.29 -2.46 5.43
N ASN A 104 10.21 -2.21 4.50
CA ASN A 104 11.65 -2.25 4.78
C ASN A 104 12.04 -1.20 5.83
N ARG A 105 11.47 0.01 5.76
CA ARG A 105 11.69 1.06 6.76
C ARG A 105 11.06 0.71 8.11
N LEU A 106 9.91 0.05 8.12
CA LEU A 106 9.32 -0.47 9.36
C LEU A 106 10.23 -1.51 10.03
N ILE A 107 10.76 -2.47 9.25
CA ILE A 107 11.68 -3.50 9.73
C ILE A 107 12.98 -2.88 10.24
N ASP A 108 13.52 -1.86 9.56
CA ASP A 108 14.71 -1.12 10.03
C ASP A 108 14.45 -0.49 11.41
N ILE A 109 13.26 0.07 11.63
CA ILE A 109 12.89 0.60 12.93
C ILE A 109 12.79 -0.51 13.98
N ASP A 110 12.14 -1.62 13.65
CA ASP A 110 11.97 -2.76 14.55
C ASP A 110 13.31 -3.29 15.04
N ILE A 111 14.23 -3.59 14.11
CA ILE A 111 15.54 -4.17 14.43
C ILE A 111 16.41 -3.23 15.26
N ASN A 112 16.40 -1.93 14.94
CA ASN A 112 17.41 -1.01 15.48
C ASN A 112 16.94 -0.18 16.67
N TYR A 113 15.63 -0.07 16.90
CA TYR A 113 15.09 0.87 17.90
C TYR A 113 14.11 0.23 18.88
N VAL A 114 13.55 -0.94 18.59
CA VAL A 114 12.67 -1.59 19.57
C VAL A 114 13.46 -2.00 20.80
N GLN A 115 12.95 -1.60 21.95
CA GLN A 115 13.51 -1.94 23.25
C GLN A 115 12.83 -3.21 23.75
N LEU A 116 13.63 -4.22 24.17
CA LEU A 116 13.09 -5.35 24.92
C LEU A 116 12.45 -4.78 26.20
N GLN A 117 11.12 -4.90 26.30
CA GLN A 117 10.40 -4.54 27.51
C GLN A 117 10.79 -5.56 28.58
N ASN A 118 11.60 -5.13 29.56
CA ASN A 118 11.92 -5.89 30.77
C ASN A 118 10.73 -5.91 31.73
#